data_AF-A0A3R6VDZ3-F1
#
_entry.id   AF-A0A3R6VDZ3-F1
#
_cell.length_a   1.000
_cell.length_b   1.000
_cell.length_c   1.000
_cell.angle_alpha   90.00
_cell.angle_beta   90.00
_cell.angle_gamma   90.00
#
_symmetry.space_group_name_H-M   'P 1'
#
loop_
_entity.id
_entity.type
_entity.pdbx_description
1 polymer ?
#
loop_
_entity_poly.entity_id
_entity_poly.type
_entity_poly.pdbx_seq_one_letter_code
_entity_poly.pdbx_strand_id
1 'polypeptide(L)' 'MMTQNADKKREQIQMFCMDDLVPQDHLLRLIDQAIDWSFIYELVIDKYSADNGRPSMDPVMLIKIPF' A
#
# COMPACT_ATOMS: atom_id res chain seq x y z
N MET A 1 33.08 -13.53 -18.36
CA MET A 1 33.32 -12.64 -19.52
C MET A 1 33.45 -11.22 -18.99
N MET A 2 34.48 -10.47 -19.41
CA MET A 2 34.61 -9.05 -19.07
C MET A 2 33.72 -8.23 -20.01
N THR A 3 32.75 -7.51 -19.46
CA THR A 3 31.90 -6.60 -20.24
C THR A 3 32.63 -5.27 -20.38
N GLN A 4 33.30 -5.04 -21.51
CA GLN A 4 33.85 -3.72 -21.86
C GLN A 4 32.74 -2.86 -22.46
N ASN A 5 32.68 -1.58 -22.05
CA ASN A 5 31.64 -0.58 -22.28
C ASN A 5 30.27 -0.87 -21.63
N ALA A 6 30.23 -0.75 -20.30
CA ALA A 6 29.01 -0.86 -19.47
C ALA A 6 28.21 0.47 -19.34
N ASP A 7 28.53 1.50 -20.11
CA ASP A 7 28.07 2.88 -19.89
C ASP A 7 26.74 3.26 -20.59
N LYS A 8 25.91 2.29 -20.99
CA LYS A 8 24.56 2.58 -21.52
C LYS A 8 23.41 2.36 -20.52
N LYS A 9 23.70 2.15 -19.23
CA LYS A 9 22.65 2.03 -18.20
C LYS A 9 22.19 3.36 -17.61
N ARG A 10 22.94 4.45 -17.83
CA ARG A 10 22.66 5.76 -17.21
C ARG A 10 21.45 6.49 -17.81
N GLU A 11 21.01 6.12 -19.02
CA GLU A 11 19.88 6.74 -19.71
C GLU A 11 18.58 5.91 -19.62
N GLN A 12 18.52 4.89 -18.76
CA GLN A 12 17.32 4.06 -18.61
C GLN A 12 16.33 4.67 -17.61
N ILE A 13 15.11 4.90 -18.09
CA ILE A 13 13.94 5.20 -17.25
C ILE A 13 13.21 3.87 -17.01
N GLN A 14 12.91 3.56 -15.75
CA GLN A 14 12.06 2.44 -15.39
C GLN A 14 10.82 2.96 -14.66
N MET A 15 9.65 2.48 -15.09
CA MET A 15 8.38 2.69 -14.41
C MET A 15 7.94 1.35 -13.83
N PHE A 16 7.73 1.31 -12.53
CA PHE A 16 7.19 0.16 -11.83
C PHE A 16 6.07 0.61 -10.90
N CYS A 17 5.03 -0.21 -10.79
CA CYS A 17 4.08 -0.12 -9.69
C CYS A 17 4.68 -0.86 -8.50
N MET A 18 4.70 -0.24 -7.32
CA MET A 18 5.16 -0.91 -6.11
C MET A 18 4.27 -2.10 -5.74
N ASP A 19 2.98 -2.03 -6.08
CA ASP A 19 2.04 -3.12 -5.83
C ASP A 19 2.41 -4.39 -6.60
N ASP A 20 2.89 -4.24 -7.85
CA ASP A 20 3.29 -5.37 -8.71
C ASP A 20 4.55 -6.08 -8.19
N LEU A 21 5.33 -5.44 -7.31
CA LEU A 21 6.52 -6.03 -6.71
C LEU A 21 6.17 -7.00 -5.56
N VAL A 22 4.94 -6.96 -5.05
CA VAL A 22 4.46 -7.87 -4.01
C VAL A 22 3.79 -9.08 -4.68
N PRO A 23 4.19 -10.32 -4.36
CA PRO A 23 3.57 -11.52 -4.93
C PRO A 23 2.04 -11.51 -4.84
N GLN A 24 1.36 -11.97 -5.88
CA GLN A 24 -0.10 -11.96 -5.95
C GLN A 24 -0.74 -12.95 -4.96
N ASP A 25 -0.03 -14.03 -4.66
CA ASP A 25 -0.38 -15.06 -3.68
C ASP A 25 0.07 -14.72 -2.25
N HIS A 26 0.54 -13.50 -2.01
CA HIS A 26 0.97 -13.07 -0.69
C HIS A 26 -0.17 -13.16 0.32
N LEU A 27 0.09 -13.76 1.49
CA LEU A 27 -0.90 -14.01 2.53
C LEU A 27 -1.75 -12.78 2.87
N LEU A 28 -1.12 -11.61 3.03
CA LEU A 28 -1.84 -10.37 3.36
C LEU A 28 -2.82 -9.93 2.25
N ARG A 29 -2.53 -10.20 0.96
CA ARG A 29 -3.49 -9.95 -0.13
C ARG A 29 -4.70 -10.88 -0.03
N LEU A 30 -4.47 -12.14 0.33
CA LEU A 30 -5.54 -13.12 0.52
C LEU A 30 -6.42 -12.75 1.71
N ILE A 31 -5.82 -12.30 2.82
CA ILE A 31 -6.55 -11.81 3.99
C ILE A 31 -7.35 -10.56 3.65
N ASP A 32 -6.74 -9.61 2.93
CA ASP A 32 -7.41 -8.37 2.52
C ASP A 32 -8.64 -8.63 1.66
N GLN A 33 -8.58 -9.62 0.78
CA GLN A 33 -9.70 -10.05 -0.07
C GLN A 33 -10.78 -10.83 0.70
N ALA A 34 -10.42 -11.50 1.79
CA ALA A 34 -11.32 -12.36 2.56
C ALA A 34 -12.15 -11.59 3.60
N ILE A 35 -11.75 -10.36 3.95
CA ILE A 35 -12.36 -9.56 5.01
C ILE A 35 -13.00 -8.32 4.40
N ASP A 36 -14.29 -8.11 4.65
CA ASP A 36 -14.90 -6.80 4.43
C ASP A 36 -14.52 -5.89 5.60
N TRP A 37 -13.75 -4.84 5.31
CA TRP A 37 -13.24 -3.88 6.30
C TRP A 37 -14.23 -2.76 6.62
N SER A 38 -15.39 -2.70 5.96
CA SER A 38 -16.39 -1.63 6.11
C SER A 38 -16.83 -1.42 7.56
N PHE A 39 -16.88 -2.49 8.36
CA PHE A 39 -17.28 -2.44 9.78
C PHE A 39 -16.39 -1.51 10.63
N ILE A 40 -15.13 -1.29 10.24
CA ILE A 40 -14.21 -0.41 10.97
C ILE A 40 -14.77 1.01 11.01
N TYR A 41 -15.35 1.50 9.92
CA TYR A 41 -15.89 2.85 9.87
C TYR A 41 -17.04 3.03 10.86
N GLU A 42 -17.93 2.05 10.96
CA GLU A 42 -19.03 2.08 11.95
C GLU A 42 -18.52 2.15 13.38
N LEU A 43 -17.40 1.49 13.68
CA LEU A 43 -16.80 1.46 15.02
C LEU A 43 -16.12 2.76 15.43
N VAL A 44 -15.63 3.56 14.48
CA VAL A 44 -14.74 4.69 14.77
C VAL A 44 -15.28 6.04 14.34
N ILE A 45 -16.37 6.10 13.56
CA ILE A 45 -16.89 7.36 12.98
C ILE A 45 -17.14 8.45 14.03
N ASP A 46 -17.59 8.08 15.23
CA ASP A 46 -17.85 9.01 16.34
C ASP A 46 -16.56 9.60 16.96
N LYS A 47 -15.40 9.02 16.65
CA LYS A 47 -14.07 9.49 17.10
C LYS A 47 -13.44 10.49 16.15
N TYR A 48 -13.99 10.62 14.94
CA TYR A 48 -13.49 11.53 13.92
C TYR A 48 -14.41 12.72 13.73
N SER A 49 -13.79 13.87 13.48
CA SER A 49 -14.50 15.09 13.11
C SER A 49 -14.80 15.06 11.61
N ALA A 50 -16.05 15.37 11.22
CA ALA A 50 -16.49 15.35 9.83
C ALA A 50 -16.04 16.59 9.05
N ASP A 51 -15.87 17.73 9.72
CA ASP A 51 -15.75 19.05 9.10
C ASP A 51 -14.61 19.90 9.67
N ASN A 52 -14.02 19.50 10.79
CA ASN A 52 -12.97 20.26 11.46
C ASN A 52 -11.65 19.49 11.54
N GLY A 53 -10.55 20.18 11.26
CA GLY A 53 -9.19 19.68 11.43
C GLY A 53 -8.55 19.13 10.15
N ARG A 54 -7.36 18.54 10.30
CA ARG A 54 -6.66 17.88 9.19
C ARG A 54 -7.26 16.47 9.02
N PRO A 55 -7.59 16.03 7.79
CA PRO A 55 -8.00 14.65 7.54
C PRO A 55 -6.96 13.67 8.08
N SER A 56 -7.40 12.67 8.83
CA SER A 56 -6.54 11.60 9.30
C SER A 56 -6.16 10.67 8.16
N MET A 57 -5.20 9.78 8.42
CA MET A 57 -5.04 8.58 7.60
C MET A 57 -6.31 7.72 7.70
N ASP A 58 -6.59 6.93 6.65
CA ASP A 58 -7.72 6.02 6.62
C ASP A 58 -7.67 5.05 7.83
N PRO A 59 -8.72 4.99 8.67
CA PRO A 59 -8.78 4.07 9.81
C PRO A 59 -8.49 2.61 9.45
N VAL A 60 -8.92 2.16 8.26
CA VAL A 60 -8.64 0.79 7.78
C VAL A 60 -7.14 0.58 7.59
N MET A 61 -6.44 1.56 7.03
CA MET A 61 -4.99 1.50 6.84
C MET A 61 -4.24 1.43 8.18
N LEU A 62 -4.66 2.23 9.17
CA LEU A 62 -4.01 2.23 10.48
C LEU A 62 -4.08 0.86 11.18
N ILE A 63 -5.19 0.14 11.01
CA ILE A 63 -5.38 -1.20 11.58
C ILE A 63 -4.55 -2.26 10.84
N LYS A 64 -4.27 -2.06 9.56
CA LYS A 64 -3.47 -2.99 8.75
C LYS A 64 -1.96 -2.87 8.98
N ILE A 65 -1.43 -1.72 9.42
CA ILE A 65 0.01 -1.47 9.65
C ILE A 65 0.74 -2.49 10.55
N PRO A 66 0.19 -2.94 11.69
CA PRO A 66 0.91 -3.86 12.58
C PRO A 66 1.04 -5.31 12.06
N PHE A 67 0.50 -5.63 10.88
CA PHE A 67 0.48 -6.98 10.30
C PHE A 67 1.13 -7.01 8.90
#